data_AF-A0A5N8YGG3-F1
#
_entry.id   AF-A0A5N8YGG3-F1
#
_cell.length_a   1.000
_cell.length_b   1.000
_cell.length_c   1.000
_cell.angle_alpha   90.00
_cell.angle_beta   90.00
_cell.angle_gamma   90.00
#
_symmetry.space_group_name_H-M   'P 1'
#
loop_
_entity.id
_entity.type
_entity.pdbx_description
1 polymer ?
#
loop_
_entity_poly.entity_id
_entity_poly.type
_entity_poly.pdbx_seq_one_letter_code
_entity_poly.pdbx_strand_id
1 'polypeptide(L)'
;MDDINFLNRIQDKIERATGKSIELLIDEENSNSLEVELEDSIPRLIFGHAVLQYPGFARLCIEYSVACIREGRQISTLEFHAVLGRN
;
A
#
# COMPACT_ATOMS: atom_id res chain seq x y z
N MET A 1 2.83 -13.05 -15.60
CA MET A 1 1.59 -12.43 -15.11
C MET A 1 1.82 -10.94 -15.29
N ASP A 2 0.92 -10.24 -15.97
CA ASP A 2 1.13 -8.82 -16.30
C ASP A 2 0.99 -7.98 -15.02
N ASP A 3 2.00 -7.15 -14.71
CA ASP A 3 2.10 -6.39 -13.47
C ASP A 3 0.88 -5.47 -13.27
N ILE A 4 0.34 -4.93 -14.37
CA ILE A 4 -0.89 -4.13 -14.37
C ILE A 4 -2.07 -4.93 -13.82
N ASN A 5 -2.24 -6.18 -14.27
CA ASN A 5 -3.31 -7.04 -13.79
C ASN A 5 -3.15 -7.42 -12.30
N PHE A 6 -1.91 -7.51 -11.82
CA PHE A 6 -1.63 -7.74 -10.41
C PHE A 6 -1.97 -6.51 -9.57
N LEU A 7 -1.55 -5.31 -9.99
CA LEU A 7 -1.84 -4.05 -9.32
C LEU A 7 -3.34 -3.75 -9.27
N ASN A 8 -4.07 -3.98 -10.36
CA ASN A 8 -5.53 -3.86 -10.38
C ASN A 8 -6.20 -4.76 -9.31
N ARG A 9 -5.70 -5.99 -9.13
CA ARG A 9 -6.23 -6.90 -8.09
C ARG A 9 -5.92 -6.44 -6.68
N ILE A 10 -4.76 -5.83 -6.46
CA ILE A 10 -4.39 -5.22 -5.18
C ILE A 10 -5.34 -4.06 -4.87
N GLN A 11 -5.51 -3.14 -5.82
CA GLN A 11 -6.42 -2.01 -5.71
C GLN A 11 -7.84 -2.50 -5.40
N ASP A 12 -8.42 -3.38 -6.23
CA ASP A 12 -9.76 -3.94 -6.03
C ASP A 12 -9.93 -4.58 -4.64
N LYS A 13 -8.87 -5.19 -4.10
CA LYS A 13 -8.91 -5.83 -2.79
C LYS A 13 -8.97 -4.80 -1.67
N ILE A 14 -8.16 -3.73 -1.76
CA ILE A 14 -8.15 -2.66 -0.77
C ILE A 14 -9.46 -1.90 -0.81
N GLU A 15 -9.94 -1.51 -2.00
CA GLU A 15 -11.21 -0.78 -2.16
C GLU A 15 -12.39 -1.56 -1.61
N ARG A 16 -12.49 -2.87 -1.89
CA ARG A 16 -13.52 -3.73 -1.30
C ARG A 16 -13.42 -3.85 0.22
N ALA A 17 -12.21 -3.84 0.77
CA ALA A 17 -12.00 -3.96 2.21
C ALA A 17 -12.28 -2.66 2.95
N THR A 18 -12.11 -1.50 2.31
CA THR A 18 -12.28 -0.18 2.94
C THR A 18 -13.60 0.50 2.58
N GLY A 19 -14.24 0.10 1.49
CA GLY A 19 -15.42 0.78 0.93
C GLY A 19 -15.10 2.15 0.33
N LYS A 20 -13.83 2.45 0.06
CA LYS A 20 -13.37 3.72 -0.54
C LYS A 20 -12.59 3.43 -1.82
N SER A 21 -12.78 4.25 -2.84
CA SER A 21 -11.85 4.29 -3.98
C SER A 21 -10.47 4.77 -3.52
N ILE A 22 -9.43 4.28 -4.17
CA ILE A 22 -8.04 4.64 -3.87
C ILE A 22 -7.25 4.89 -5.15
N GLU A 23 -6.11 5.56 -5.03
CA GLU A 23 -5.06 5.61 -6.04
C GLU A 23 -3.89 4.73 -5.57
N LEU A 24 -3.39 3.84 -6.43
CA LEU A 24 -2.24 2.98 -6.14
C LEU A 24 -1.09 3.31 -7.09
N LEU A 25 0.04 3.71 -6.53
CA LEU A 25 1.28 4.02 -7.25
C LEU A 25 2.40 3.08 -6.83
N ILE A 26 3.34 2.85 -7.74
CA ILE A 26 4.58 2.13 -7.47
C ILE A 26 5.74 3.12 -7.37
N ASP A 27 6.48 3.04 -6.27
CA ASP A 27 7.75 3.71 -6.09
C ASP A 27 8.87 2.84 -6.68
N GLU A 28 9.39 3.29 -7.81
CA GLU A 28 10.48 2.64 -8.55
C GLU A 28 11.85 2.88 -7.90
N GLU A 29 11.98 3.89 -7.04
CA GLU A 29 13.25 4.24 -6.38
C GLU A 29 13.44 3.48 -5.06
N ASN A 30 12.36 3.27 -4.31
CA ASN A 30 12.41 2.57 -3.03
C ASN A 30 11.72 1.21 -3.08
N SER A 31 12.50 0.13 -2.95
CA SER A 31 11.99 -1.24 -3.03
C SER A 31 10.97 -1.60 -1.94
N ASN A 32 11.27 -1.32 -0.68
CA ASN A 32 10.53 -1.83 0.48
C ASN A 32 9.73 -0.73 1.22
N SER A 33 9.19 0.24 0.50
CA SER A 33 8.44 1.36 1.07
C SER A 33 6.92 1.11 1.10
N LEU A 34 6.25 1.80 2.02
CA LEU A 34 4.81 1.99 2.04
C LEU A 34 4.52 3.40 2.54
N GLU A 35 3.73 4.13 1.79
CA GLU A 35 3.19 5.42 2.20
C GLU A 35 1.68 5.47 1.94
N VAL A 36 0.96 6.07 2.89
CA VAL A 36 -0.50 6.21 2.85
C VAL A 36 -0.85 7.67 3.11
N GLU A 37 -1.30 8.35 2.05
CA GLU A 37 -1.75 9.73 2.08
C GLU A 37 -3.28 9.76 2.11
N LEU A 38 -3.83 10.47 3.11
CA LEU A 38 -5.29 10.59 3.32
C LEU A 38 -5.80 12.03 3.22
N GLU A 39 -4.93 12.98 2.84
CA GLU A 39 -5.27 14.41 2.73
C GLU A 39 -6.17 14.73 1.53
N ASP A 40 -6.02 13.95 0.46
CA ASP A 40 -6.81 14.10 -0.74
C ASP A 40 -8.21 13.48 -0.59
N SER A 41 -9.12 13.86 -1.49
CA SER A 41 -10.48 13.31 -1.56
C SER A 41 -10.50 11.79 -1.78
N ILE A 42 -9.43 11.28 -2.41
CA ILE A 42 -9.18 9.88 -2.71
C ILE A 42 -7.85 9.52 -2.03
N PRO A 43 -7.82 8.54 -1.10
CA PRO A 43 -6.58 8.06 -0.51
C PRO A 43 -5.57 7.62 -1.57
N ARG A 44 -4.32 8.07 -1.44
CA ARG A 44 -3.20 7.64 -2.29
C ARG A 44 -2.30 6.69 -1.53
N LEU A 45 -1.99 5.57 -2.14
CA LEU A 45 -1.12 4.52 -1.63
C LEU A 45 0.10 4.40 -2.53
N ILE A 46 1.30 4.50 -1.95
CA ILE A 46 2.55 4.39 -2.69
C ILE A 46 3.29 3.18 -2.16
N PHE A 47 3.43 2.15 -2.99
CA PHE A 47 4.09 0.88 -2.63
C PHE A 47 5.44 0.80 -3.31
N GLY A 48 6.46 0.37 -2.58
CA GLY A 48 7.75 0.09 -3.19
C GLY A 48 7.69 -1.07 -4.20
N HIS A 49 8.53 -1.00 -5.24
CA HIS A 49 8.52 -1.95 -6.36
C HIS A 49 8.72 -3.42 -5.96
N ALA A 50 9.20 -3.71 -4.73
CA ALA A 50 9.28 -5.07 -4.19
C ALA A 50 7.92 -5.77 -4.14
N VAL A 51 6.81 -5.02 -4.13
CA VAL A 51 5.43 -5.55 -4.14
C VAL A 51 5.16 -6.48 -5.33
N LEU A 52 5.82 -6.24 -6.47
CA LEU A 52 5.68 -7.04 -7.70
C LEU A 52 6.44 -8.37 -7.61
N GLN A 53 7.48 -8.42 -6.78
CA GLN A 53 8.41 -9.55 -6.72
C GLN A 53 8.15 -10.45 -5.51
N TYR A 54 7.69 -9.87 -4.39
CA TYR A 54 7.59 -10.56 -3.10
C TYR A 54 6.14 -10.56 -2.58
N PRO A 55 5.41 -11.69 -2.73
CA PRO A 55 4.01 -11.79 -2.31
C PRO A 55 3.78 -11.51 -0.81
N GLY A 56 4.76 -11.84 0.04
CA GLY A 56 4.70 -11.54 1.48
C GLY A 56 4.69 -10.04 1.77
N PHE A 57 5.53 -9.29 1.05
CA PHE A 57 5.56 -7.84 1.14
C PHE A 57 4.27 -7.22 0.60
N ALA A 58 3.79 -7.69 -0.57
CA ALA A 58 2.52 -7.26 -1.13
C ALA A 58 1.36 -7.42 -0.14
N ARG A 59 1.29 -8.58 0.52
CA ARG A 59 0.28 -8.85 1.55
C ARG A 59 0.36 -7.86 2.70
N LEU A 60 1.56 -7.58 3.19
CA LEU A 60 1.78 -6.67 4.30
C LEU A 60 1.39 -5.22 3.94
N CYS A 61 1.75 -4.74 2.75
CA CYS A 61 1.31 -3.43 2.26
C CYS A 61 -0.22 -3.34 2.20
N ILE A 62 -0.90 -4.36 1.65
CA ILE A 62 -2.37 -4.41 1.62
C ILE A 62 -2.96 -4.32 3.03
N GLU A 63 -2.47 -5.14 3.97
CA GLU A 63 -3.00 -5.20 5.33
C GLU A 63 -2.83 -3.84 6.05
N TYR A 64 -1.65 -3.23 5.94
CA TYR A 64 -1.38 -1.92 6.54
C TYR A 64 -2.19 -0.79 5.89
N SER A 65 -2.30 -0.75 4.56
CA SER A 65 -3.12 0.25 3.88
C SER A 65 -4.58 0.17 4.30
N VAL A 66 -5.14 -1.04 4.41
CA VAL A 66 -6.53 -1.23 4.87
C VAL A 66 -6.70 -0.73 6.30
N ALA A 67 -5.75 -1.04 7.20
CA ALA A 67 -5.80 -0.55 8.58
C ALA A 67 -5.73 0.99 8.63
N CYS A 68 -4.78 1.60 7.93
CA CYS A 68 -4.60 3.05 7.83
C CYS A 68 -5.87 3.76 7.34
N ILE A 69 -6.47 3.28 6.25
CA ILE A 69 -7.69 3.88 5.68
C ILE A 69 -8.89 3.76 6.64
N ARG A 70 -9.01 2.64 7.35
CA ARG A 70 -10.11 2.41 8.31
C ARG A 70 -9.96 3.26 9.56
N GLU A 71 -8.74 3.47 10.02
CA GLU A 71 -8.43 4.27 11.21
C GLU A 71 -8.32 5.76 10.91
N GLY A 72 -8.31 6.15 9.62
CA GLY A 72 -8.07 7.54 9.23
C GLY A 72 -6.66 8.02 9.56
N ARG A 73 -5.69 7.08 9.55
CA ARG A 73 -4.31 7.32 9.94
C ARG A 73 -3.41 7.25 8.71
N GLN A 74 -2.65 8.31 8.47
CA GLN A 74 -1.57 8.30 7.49
C GLN A 74 -0.34 7.58 8.04
N ILE A 75 0.50 7.07 7.15
CA ILE A 75 1.81 6.53 7.52
C ILE A 75 2.83 6.89 6.45
N SER A 76 3.99 7.34 6.92
CA SER A 76 5.15 7.58 6.07
C SER A 76 6.02 6.32 5.91
N THR A 77 6.85 6.30 4.87
CA THR A 77 7.82 5.22 4.64
C THR A 77 8.74 4.99 5.86
N LEU A 78 9.17 6.04 6.55
CA LEU A 78 10.04 5.92 7.73
C LEU A 78 9.33 5.21 8.90
N GLU A 79 8.08 5.58 9.18
CA GLU A 79 7.28 4.94 10.21
C GLU A 79 7.01 3.48 9.89
N PHE A 80 6.74 3.18 8.62
CA PHE A 80 6.54 1.82 8.15
C PHE A 80 7.81 0.96 8.31
N HIS A 81 9.00 1.50 8.01
CA HIS A 81 10.25 0.78 8.26
C HIS A 81 10.48 0.49 9.75
N ALA A 82 10.10 1.41 10.65
CA ALA A 82 10.17 1.17 12.08
C ALA A 82 9.21 0.05 12.55
N VAL A 83 8.10 -0.16 11.84
CA VAL A 83 7.19 -1.28 12.05
C VAL A 83 7.78 -2.59 11.55
N LEU A 84 8.41 -2.59 10.37
CA LEU A 84 9.08 -3.77 9.81
C LEU A 84 10.24 -4.25 10.68
N GLY A 85 11.07 -3.34 11.21
CA GLY A 85 12.21 -3.70 12.07
C GLY A 85 11.82 -4.26 13.46
N ARG A 86 10.53 -4.33 13.78
CA ARG A 86 10.00 -4.88 15.04
C ARG A 86 9.39 -6.28 14.91
N ASN A 87 9.27 -6.82 13.69
CA ASN A 87 8.73 -8.16 13.40
C ASN A 87 9.82 -9.07 12.79
#